data_AF-A0AA43UFL7-F1
#
_entry.id   AF-A0AA43UFL7-F1
#
_cell.length_a   1.000
_cell.length_b   1.000
_cell.length_c   1.000
_cell.angle_alpha   90.00
_cell.angle_beta   90.00
_cell.angle_gamma   90.00
#
_symmetry.space_group_name_H-M   'P 1'
#
loop_
_entity.id
_entity.type
_entity.pdbx_description
1 polymer ?
#
loop_
_entity_poly.entity_id
_entity_poly.type
_entity_poly.pdbx_seq_one_letter_code
_entity_poly.pdbx_strand_id
1 'polypeptide(L)' 'EKYFAEMPGSEDEKMKAQRVLELNASHPAFKALDDAFLNDKEKAKDLIKIMYAQASIMAGLPLDDAVGYSDLVFKLF' A
#
# COMPACT_ATOMS: atom_id res chain seq x y z
N GLU A 1 -2.85 13.72 -10.94
CA GLU A 1 -2.23 12.68 -11.82
C GLU A 1 -3.21 12.15 -12.86
N LYS A 2 -4.31 11.47 -12.47
CA LYS A 2 -5.22 10.79 -13.44
C LYS A 2 -5.66 11.68 -14.62
N TYR A 3 -6.12 12.90 -14.34
CA TYR A 3 -6.48 13.87 -15.38
C TYR A 3 -5.34 14.22 -16.35
N PHE A 4 -4.11 14.38 -15.84
CA PHE A 4 -2.96 14.72 -16.67
C PHE A 4 -2.46 13.52 -17.47
N ALA A 5 -2.64 12.30 -16.97
CA ALA A 5 -2.29 11.07 -17.68
C ALA A 5 -3.24 10.74 -18.84
N GLU A 6 -4.44 11.32 -18.86
CA GLU A 6 -5.45 11.13 -19.91
C GLU A 6 -5.37 12.20 -21.02
N MET A 7 -4.47 13.18 -20.91
CA MET A 7 -4.31 14.22 -21.95
C MET A 7 -3.54 13.69 -23.17
N PRO A 8 -4.01 13.93 -24.41
CA PRO A 8 -3.25 13.58 -25.61
C PRO A 8 -1.91 14.31 -25.65
N GLY A 9 -0.80 13.58 -25.80
CA GLY A 9 0.55 14.14 -25.87
C GLY A 9 1.30 14.22 -24.53
N SER A 10 0.74 13.72 -23.42
CA SER A 10 1.39 13.69 -22.10
C SER A 10 2.21 12.41 -21.84
N GLU A 11 2.51 11.60 -22.87
CA GLU A 11 3.23 10.32 -22.69
C GLU A 11 4.66 10.52 -22.16
N ASP A 12 5.30 11.63 -22.54
CA ASP A 12 6.66 12.00 -22.14
C ASP A 12 6.70 12.82 -20.82
N GLU A 13 5.59 13.44 -20.43
CA GLU A 13 5.45 14.20 -19.16
C GLU A 13 4.51 13.49 -18.18
N LYS A 14 4.93 12.31 -17.70
CA LYS A 14 4.22 11.61 -16.62
C LYS A 14 4.47 12.31 -15.28
N MET A 15 3.74 13.40 -15.04
CA MET A 15 3.75 14.10 -13.76
C MET A 15 3.18 13.17 -12.67
N LYS A 16 4.06 12.61 -11.83
CA LYS A 16 3.68 11.80 -10.66
C LYS A 16 3.67 12.69 -9.41
N ALA A 17 2.59 12.69 -8.68
CA ALA A 17 2.48 13.28 -7.36
C ALA A 17 3.13 12.36 -6.32
N GLN A 18 3.61 12.99 -5.26
CA GLN A 18 4.10 12.27 -4.10
C GLN A 18 2.93 11.58 -3.38
N ARG A 19 3.15 10.34 -2.96
CA ARG A 19 2.15 9.53 -2.25
C ARG A 19 2.49 9.48 -0.78
N VAL A 20 1.47 9.60 0.06
CA VAL A 20 1.55 9.47 1.51
C VAL A 20 0.59 8.37 1.93
N LEU A 21 1.09 7.39 2.69
CA LEU A 21 0.25 6.37 3.31
C LEU A 21 -0.24 6.90 4.67
N GLU A 22 -1.54 7.09 4.79
CA GLU A 22 -2.17 7.48 6.05
C GLU A 22 -2.78 6.24 6.73
N LEU A 23 -2.53 6.09 8.02
CA LEU A 23 -3.03 4.96 8.81
C LEU A 23 -4.09 5.45 9.79
N ASN A 24 -5.18 4.69 9.88
CA ASN A 24 -6.23 4.95 10.86
C ASN A 24 -5.86 4.32 12.22
N ALA A 25 -5.42 5.15 13.16
CA ALA A 25 -5.01 4.72 14.50
C ALA A 25 -6.13 4.06 15.33
N SER A 26 -7.41 4.33 15.04
CA SER A 26 -8.54 3.72 15.74
C SER A 26 -8.91 2.34 15.21
N HIS A 27 -8.41 1.95 14.03
CA HIS A 27 -8.80 0.71 13.37
C HIS A 27 -8.06 -0.50 13.99
N PRO A 28 -8.73 -1.66 14.21
CA PRO A 28 -8.08 -2.85 14.76
C PRO A 28 -6.83 -3.30 14.00
N ALA A 29 -6.80 -3.09 12.68
CA ALA A 29 -5.63 -3.39 11.87
C ALA A 29 -4.39 -2.57 12.26
N PHE A 30 -4.55 -1.29 12.63
CA PHE A 30 -3.44 -0.48 13.13
C PHE A 30 -2.94 -0.99 14.48
N LYS A 31 -3.84 -1.40 15.37
CA LYS A 31 -3.44 -2.02 16.65
C LYS A 31 -2.59 -3.27 16.43
N ALA A 32 -2.98 -4.13 15.49
CA ALA A 32 -2.19 -5.31 15.14
C ALA A 32 -0.80 -4.96 14.59
N LEU A 33 -0.68 -3.86 13.83
CA LEU A 33 0.61 -3.34 13.36
C LEU A 33 1.45 -2.77 14.52
N ASP A 34 0.85 -2.01 15.42
CA ASP A 34 1.53 -1.42 16.59
C ASP A 34 2.07 -2.50 17.53
N ASP A 35 1.25 -3.50 17.85
CA ASP A 35 1.65 -4.66 18.64
C ASP A 35 2.78 -5.44 17.95
N ALA A 36 2.69 -5.65 16.64
CA ALA A 36 3.76 -6.30 15.88
C ALA A 36 5.03 -5.45 15.86
N PHE A 37 4.94 -4.13 15.75
CA PHE A 37 6.12 -3.26 15.71
C PHE A 37 6.95 -3.36 16.99
N LEU A 38 6.28 -3.51 18.14
CA LEU A 38 6.91 -3.67 19.45
C LEU A 38 7.49 -5.07 19.67
N ASN A 39 6.81 -6.12 19.19
CA ASN A 39 7.08 -7.50 19.59
C ASN A 39 7.66 -8.39 18.47
N ASP A 40 7.43 -8.04 17.20
CA ASP A 40 7.84 -8.80 16.01
C ASP A 40 7.99 -7.88 14.77
N LYS A 41 9.19 -7.33 14.60
CA LYS A 41 9.49 -6.37 13.52
C LYS A 41 9.34 -6.95 12.12
N GLU A 42 9.57 -8.25 11.92
CA GLU A 42 9.38 -8.85 10.60
C GLU A 42 7.89 -8.97 10.29
N LYS A 43 7.06 -9.35 11.27
CA LYS A 43 5.60 -9.30 11.10
C LYS A 43 5.09 -7.88 10.85
N ALA A 44 5.61 -6.88 11.56
CA ALA A 44 5.25 -5.48 11.33
C ALA A 44 5.56 -5.03 9.90
N LYS A 45 6.73 -5.43 9.38
CA LYS A 45 7.17 -5.17 8.01
C LYS A 45 6.25 -5.83 6.97
N ASP A 46 5.78 -7.04 7.22
CA ASP A 46 4.83 -7.70 6.33
C ASP A 46 3.44 -7.05 6.40
N LEU A 47 2.96 -6.70 7.59
CA LEU A 47 1.70 -5.98 7.80
C LEU A 47 1.67 -4.62 7.09
N ILE A 48 2.72 -3.80 7.21
CA ILE A 48 2.74 -2.48 6.56
C ILE A 48 2.75 -2.58 5.03
N LYS A 49 3.39 -3.61 4.46
CA LYS A 49 3.34 -3.89 3.01
C LYS A 49 1.94 -4.27 2.56
N ILE A 50 1.25 -5.12 3.33
CA ILE A 50 -0.15 -5.50 3.06
C ILE A 50 -1.03 -4.25 3.09
N MET A 51 -0.91 -3.41 4.12
CA MET A 51 -1.67 -2.16 4.23
C MET A 51 -1.40 -1.20 3.07
N TYR A 52 -0.14 -1.04 2.66
CA TYR A 52 0.23 -0.21 1.52
C TYR A 52 -0.37 -0.72 0.20
N ALA A 53 -0.33 -2.04 -0.03
CA ALA A 53 -0.94 -2.67 -1.20
C ALA A 53 -2.46 -2.44 -1.20
N GLN A 54 -3.12 -2.66 -0.06
CA GLN A 54 -4.56 -2.41 0.07
C GLN A 54 -4.93 -0.94 -0.19
N ALA A 55 -4.18 0.01 0.37
CA ALA A 55 -4.38 1.44 0.12
C ALA A 55 -4.21 1.79 -1.36
N SER A 56 -3.23 1.18 -2.03
CA SER A 56 -2.99 1.34 -3.47
C SER A 56 -4.19 0.85 -4.28
N ILE A 57 -4.71 -0.34 -3.98
CA ILE A 57 -5.91 -0.89 -4.63
C ILE A 57 -7.11 0.05 -4.45
N MET A 58 -7.35 0.53 -3.22
CA MET A 58 -8.47 1.44 -2.92
C MET A 58 -8.35 2.78 -3.66
N ALA A 59 -7.12 3.27 -3.90
CA ALA A 59 -6.85 4.46 -4.71
C ALA A 59 -6.98 4.20 -6.23
N GLY A 60 -7.21 2.95 -6.64
CA GLY A 60 -7.19 2.51 -8.04
C GLY A 60 -5.79 2.61 -8.66
N LEU A 61 -4.76 2.44 -7.85
CA LEU A 61 -3.37 2.31 -8.30
C LEU A 61 -3.08 0.82 -8.58
N PRO A 62 -2.31 0.51 -9.64
CA PRO A 62 -1.88 -0.85 -9.88
C PRO A 62 -0.97 -1.34 -8.75
N LEU A 63 -1.03 -2.64 -8.46
CA LEU A 63 -0.01 -3.29 -7.63
C LEU A 63 1.21 -3.58 -8.49
N ASP A 64 2.40 -3.27 -7.95
CA ASP A 64 3.67 -3.59 -8.61
C ASP A 64 3.95 -5.11 -8.61
N ASP A 65 3.54 -5.81 -7.54
CA ASP A 65 3.69 -7.26 -7.40
C ASP A 65 2.44 -7.89 -6.73
N ALA A 66 1.53 -8.39 -7.56
CA ALA A 66 0.31 -9.04 -7.09
C ALA A 66 0.56 -10.42 -6.47
N VAL A 67 1.61 -11.13 -6.91
CA VAL A 67 1.98 -12.46 -6.37
C VAL A 67 2.55 -12.30 -4.97
N GLY A 68 3.52 -11.39 -4.80
CA GLY A 68 4.10 -11.08 -3.50
C GLY A 68 3.07 -10.54 -2.50
N TYR A 69 2.09 -9.73 -2.95
CA TYR A 69 0.96 -9.35 -2.11
C TYR A 69 0.16 -10.58 -1.64
N SER A 70 -0.18 -11.49 -2.55
CA SER A 70 -0.94 -12.70 -2.21
C SER A 70 -0.17 -13.59 -1.22
N ASP A 71 1.13 -13.76 -1.43
CA ASP A 71 2.00 -14.53 -0.53
C ASP A 71 2.08 -13.89 0.86
N LEU A 72 2.17 -12.56 0.94
CA LEU A 72 2.14 -11.83 2.21
C LEU A 72 0.82 -12.04 2.95
N VAL A 73 -0.31 -12.01 2.25
CA VAL A 73 -1.62 -12.29 2.83
C VAL A 73 -1.70 -13.75 3.31
N PHE A 74 -1.19 -14.71 2.53
CA PHE A 74 -1.23 -16.12 2.90
C PHE A 74 -0.38 -16.46 4.12
N LYS A 75 0.73 -15.74 4.36
CA LYS A 75 1.54 -15.89 5.59
C LYS A 75 0.80 -15.55 6.89
N LEU A 76 -0.38 -14.92 6.81
CA LEU A 76 -1.18 -14.57 7.98
C LEU A 76 -2.07 -15.71 8.48
N PHE A 77 -2.19 -16.81 7.72
CA PHE A 77 -2.96 -18.01 8.07
C PHE A 77 -2.02 -19.16 8.44
#